data_AF-A0A452DVZ3-F1
#
_entry.id   AF-A0A452DVZ3-F1
#
_cell.length_a   1.000
_cell.length_b   1.000
_cell.length_c   1.000
_cell.angle_alpha   90.00
_cell.angle_beta   90.00
_cell.angle_gamma   90.00
#
_symmetry.space_group_name_H-M   'P 1'
#
loop_
_entity.id
_entity.type
_entity.pdbx_description
1 polymer ?
#
loop_
_entity_poly.entity_id
_entity_poly.type
_entity_poly.pdbx_seq_one_letter_code
_entity_poly.pdbx_strand_id
1 'polypeptide(L)'
;MPKPLTVTQPPQKHYGITSPISLAAPKETDCLLTQKLVETLKPFGVFEEEEELQRRILILGKLNNLVKEWIREISESKNLPQSVIENVGGETFTSGPYRLGAHTEGADMDALCVAPRHVDRSDFFTSFYDTLKLQEEVKGLRAVEEAFVPVIKLCFDGIEIDILFARLALQTIPEDLDLRDDSLLKNLDIRCIRSLNGCRVTDEILHLVPNIDNFSFFLITVLKVFSP
;
A
#
# COMPACT_ATOMS: atom_id res chain seq x y z
N MET A 1 -43.59 21.87 34.62
CA MET A 1 -42.41 22.42 33.92
C MET A 1 -41.80 21.31 33.07
N PRO A 2 -41.62 21.50 31.75
CA PRO A 2 -41.01 20.49 30.89
C PRO A 2 -39.49 20.41 31.17
N LYS A 3 -38.97 19.18 31.27
CA LYS A 3 -37.52 18.92 31.38
C LYS A 3 -36.81 19.42 30.12
N PRO A 4 -35.63 20.06 30.22
CA PRO A 4 -34.85 20.40 29.04
C PRO A 4 -34.42 19.12 28.31
N LEU A 5 -34.56 19.13 26.99
CA LEU A 5 -34.00 18.12 26.10
C LEU A 5 -32.47 18.18 26.22
N THR A 6 -31.87 17.14 26.81
CA THR A 6 -30.43 16.91 26.75
C THR A 6 -30.05 16.64 25.30
N VAL A 7 -29.40 17.61 24.66
CA VAL A 7 -28.70 17.41 23.40
C VAL A 7 -27.57 16.43 23.68
N THR A 8 -27.76 15.16 23.34
CA THR A 8 -26.69 14.17 23.36
C THR A 8 -25.67 14.58 22.30
N GLN A 9 -24.52 15.09 22.74
CA GLN A 9 -23.36 15.24 21.85
C GLN A 9 -23.05 13.87 21.24
N PRO A 10 -22.72 13.81 19.94
CA PRO A 10 -22.34 12.55 19.31
C PRO A 10 -21.13 11.96 20.06
N PRO A 11 -21.08 10.63 20.25
CA PRO A 11 -19.98 10.00 20.98
C PRO A 11 -18.66 10.36 20.32
N GLN A 12 -17.72 10.87 21.13
CA GLN A 12 -16.36 11.15 20.69
C GLN A 12 -15.76 9.86 20.11
N LYS A 13 -15.42 9.87 18.82
CA LYS A 13 -14.76 8.74 18.16
C LYS A 13 -13.45 8.47 18.89
N HIS A 14 -13.32 7.31 19.51
CA HIS A 14 -12.06 6.82 20.07
C HIS A 14 -11.65 5.54 19.34
N TYR A 15 -10.35 5.27 19.34
CA TYR A 15 -9.75 4.16 18.61
C TYR A 15 -9.34 3.05 19.60
N GLY A 16 -9.44 1.80 19.16
CA GLY A 16 -9.12 0.62 19.97
C GLY A 16 -10.30 0.03 20.75
N ILE A 17 -10.04 -1.08 21.44
CA ILE A 17 -11.04 -1.84 22.21
C ILE A 17 -11.21 -1.35 23.66
N THR A 18 -10.40 -0.38 24.09
CA THR A 18 -10.40 0.20 25.44
C THR A 18 -10.37 1.72 25.37
N SER A 19 -10.83 2.39 26.43
CA SER A 19 -10.72 3.85 26.56
C SER A 19 -9.26 4.34 26.55
N PRO A 20 -8.98 5.56 26.06
CA PRO A 20 -7.65 6.13 26.09
C PRO A 20 -7.16 6.33 27.54
N ILE A 21 -5.88 6.06 27.79
CA ILE A 21 -5.25 6.26 29.11
C ILE A 21 -5.21 7.75 29.48
N SER A 22 -4.93 8.60 28.50
CA SER A 22 -4.87 10.06 28.67
C SER A 22 -5.33 10.74 27.39
N LEU A 23 -6.06 11.84 27.56
CA LEU A 23 -6.43 12.77 26.49
C LEU A 23 -5.66 14.10 26.58
N ALA A 24 -4.63 14.16 27.44
CA ALA A 24 -3.81 15.35 27.58
C ALA A 24 -3.02 15.62 26.29
N ALA A 25 -3.17 16.83 25.74
CA ALA A 25 -2.37 17.30 24.62
C ALA A 25 -0.92 17.58 25.05
N PRO A 26 0.05 17.55 24.10
CA PRO A 26 1.44 17.90 24.40
C PRO A 26 1.55 19.35 24.89
N LYS A 27 2.48 19.57 25.81
CA LYS A 27 2.91 20.90 26.25
C LYS A 27 3.97 21.44 25.30
N GLU A 28 4.26 22.73 25.39
CA GLU A 28 5.34 23.38 24.62
C GLU A 28 6.70 22.68 24.85
N THR A 29 6.97 22.21 26.07
CA THR A 29 8.17 21.42 26.38
C THR A 29 8.25 20.14 25.58
N ASP A 30 7.12 19.47 25.34
CA ASP A 30 7.06 18.22 24.57
C ASP A 30 7.32 18.50 23.09
N CYS A 31 6.77 19.59 22.55
CA CYS A 31 7.06 20.03 21.18
C CYS A 31 8.56 20.30 20.96
N LEU A 32 9.22 20.97 21.91
CA LEU A 32 10.66 21.22 21.86
C LEU A 32 11.48 19.92 21.92
N LEU A 33 11.03 18.93 22.70
CA LEU A 33 11.66 17.62 22.77
C LEU A 33 11.46 16.83 21.47
N THR A 34 10.27 16.87 20.87
CA THR A 34 10.01 16.27 19.56
C THR A 34 10.90 16.88 18.49
N GLN A 35 11.09 18.21 18.47
CA GLN A 35 12.01 18.85 17.53
C GLN A 35 13.46 18.39 17.74
N LYS A 36 13.92 18.30 18.99
CA LYS A 36 15.25 17.76 19.30
C LYS A 36 15.41 16.30 18.85
N LEU A 37 14.36 15.50 18.99
CA LEU A 37 14.34 14.12 18.49
C LEU A 37 14.49 14.10 16.95
N VAL A 38 13.72 14.92 16.22
CA VAL A 38 13.85 15.06 14.76
C VAL A 38 15.30 15.40 14.37
N GLU A 39 15.89 16.43 14.97
CA GLU A 39 17.28 16.83 14.67
C GLU A 39 18.30 15.74 15.01
N THR A 40 18.04 14.96 16.08
CA THR A 40 18.90 13.85 16.47
C THR A 40 18.84 12.69 15.47
N LEU A 41 17.68 12.48 14.84
CA LEU A 41 17.44 11.37 13.92
C LEU A 41 17.96 11.64 12.50
N LYS A 42 18.05 12.90 12.06
CA LYS A 42 18.52 13.26 10.71
C LYS A 42 19.84 12.59 10.29
N PRO A 43 20.91 12.56 11.12
CA PRO A 43 22.17 11.95 10.72
C PRO A 43 22.12 10.43 10.51
N PHE A 44 21.03 9.76 10.92
CA PHE A 44 20.85 8.32 10.78
C PHE A 44 20.12 7.91 9.49
N GLY A 45 19.82 8.86 8.58
CA GLY A 45 19.18 8.55 7.30
C GLY A 45 17.77 7.99 7.44
N VAL A 46 17.04 8.40 8.49
CA VAL A 46 15.68 7.90 8.75
C VAL A 46 14.61 8.64 7.95
N PHE A 47 14.93 9.86 7.50
CA PHE A 47 14.06 10.65 6.64
C PHE A 47 14.64 10.57 5.23
N GLU A 48 13.81 10.16 4.28
CA GLU A 48 14.17 10.17 2.88
C GLU A 48 14.07 11.59 2.31
N GLU A 49 15.00 11.93 1.41
CA GLU A 49 15.02 13.23 0.74
C GLU A 49 13.79 13.40 -0.17
N GLU A 50 13.32 14.64 -0.32
CA GLU A 50 12.13 14.94 -1.13
C GLU A 50 12.30 14.50 -2.60
N GLU A 51 13.50 14.61 -3.16
CA GLU A 51 13.78 14.16 -4.53
C GLU A 51 13.57 12.64 -4.70
N GLU A 52 13.98 11.85 -3.71
CA GLU A 52 13.77 10.40 -3.68
C GLU A 52 12.29 10.05 -3.51
N LEU A 53 11.56 10.78 -2.66
CA LEU A 53 10.11 10.63 -2.52
C LEU A 53 9.38 10.88 -3.85
N GLN A 54 9.74 11.97 -4.55
CA GLN A 54 9.18 12.27 -5.88
C GLN A 54 9.53 11.19 -6.90
N ARG A 55 10.77 10.65 -6.86
CA ARG A 55 11.18 9.53 -7.71
C ARG A 55 10.30 8.30 -7.49
N ARG A 56 10.03 7.92 -6.25
CA ARG A 56 9.14 6.80 -5.90
C ARG A 56 7.71 7.02 -6.41
N ILE A 57 7.17 8.24 -6.31
CA ILE A 57 5.83 8.57 -6.82
C ILE A 57 5.76 8.39 -8.35
N LEU A 58 6.78 8.87 -9.08
CA LEU A 58 6.84 8.73 -10.54
C LEU A 58 6.95 7.26 -10.97
N ILE A 59 7.75 6.47 -10.26
CA ILE A 59 7.89 5.02 -10.48
C ILE A 59 6.55 4.31 -10.28
N LEU A 60 5.81 4.60 -9.21
CA LEU A 60 4.47 4.04 -8.98
C LEU A 60 3.48 4.42 -10.07
N GLY A 61 3.52 5.67 -10.54
CA GLY A 61 2.69 6.12 -11.66
C GLY A 61 2.97 5.32 -12.94
N LYS A 62 4.25 5.13 -13.29
CA LYS A 62 4.66 4.29 -14.42
C LYS A 62 4.21 2.84 -14.24
N LEU A 63 4.46 2.25 -13.06
CA LEU A 63 4.08 0.86 -12.76
C LEU A 63 2.56 0.64 -12.86
N ASN A 64 1.76 1.59 -12.34
CA ASN A 64 0.30 1.53 -12.44
C ASN A 64 -0.18 1.59 -13.89
N ASN A 65 0.45 2.41 -14.73
CA ASN A 65 0.14 2.44 -16.17
C ASN A 65 0.49 1.12 -16.87
N LEU A 66 1.66 0.54 -16.58
CA LEU A 66 2.04 -0.79 -17.11
C LEU A 66 1.04 -1.87 -16.71
N VAL A 67 0.56 -1.86 -15.46
CA VAL A 67 -0.48 -2.79 -15.00
C VAL A 67 -1.78 -2.60 -15.77
N LYS A 68 -2.26 -1.35 -15.94
CA LYS A 68 -3.49 -1.05 -16.69
C LYS A 68 -3.38 -1.46 -18.16
N GLU A 69 -2.25 -1.17 -18.80
CA GLU A 69 -1.99 -1.54 -20.20
C GLU A 69 -1.94 -3.06 -20.37
N TRP A 70 -1.20 -3.76 -19.51
CA TRP A 70 -1.12 -5.21 -19.53
C TRP A 70 -2.49 -5.88 -19.32
N ILE A 71 -3.29 -5.42 -18.36
CA ILE A 71 -4.63 -5.97 -18.12
C ILE A 71 -5.53 -5.74 -19.34
N ARG A 72 -5.43 -4.59 -20.00
CA ARG A 72 -6.15 -4.31 -21.26
C ARG A 72 -5.75 -5.29 -22.36
N GLU A 73 -4.46 -5.54 -22.56
CA GLU A 73 -3.94 -6.50 -23.55
C GLU A 73 -4.42 -7.94 -23.27
N ILE A 74 -4.41 -8.37 -22.00
CA ILE A 74 -4.99 -9.66 -21.61
C ILE A 74 -6.48 -9.72 -21.93
N SER A 75 -7.21 -8.64 -21.67
CA SER A 75 -8.66 -8.55 -21.94
C SER A 75 -8.98 -8.65 -23.43
N GLU A 76 -8.16 -8.03 -24.27
CA GLU A 76 -8.23 -8.13 -25.73
C GLU A 76 -7.92 -9.56 -26.21
N SER A 77 -6.84 -10.17 -25.71
CA SER A 77 -6.45 -11.54 -26.09
C SER A 77 -7.51 -12.59 -25.74
N LYS A 78 -8.27 -12.36 -24.65
CA LYS A 78 -9.40 -13.20 -24.23
C LYS A 78 -10.72 -12.85 -24.95
N ASN A 79 -10.68 -11.99 -25.97
CA ASN A 79 -11.82 -11.57 -26.81
C ASN A 79 -13.01 -11.07 -25.99
N LEU A 80 -12.75 -10.30 -24.92
CA LEU A 80 -13.83 -9.69 -24.14
C LEU A 80 -14.55 -8.61 -24.96
N PRO A 81 -15.83 -8.31 -24.66
CA PRO A 81 -16.53 -7.21 -25.32
C PRO A 81 -15.79 -5.88 -25.14
N GLN A 82 -15.77 -5.05 -26.19
CA GLN A 82 -15.10 -3.74 -26.19
C GLN A 82 -15.53 -2.87 -25.00
N SER A 83 -16.82 -2.91 -24.64
CA SER A 83 -17.35 -2.18 -23.48
C SER A 83 -16.75 -2.59 -22.14
N VAL A 84 -16.29 -3.86 -22.02
CA VAL A 84 -15.58 -4.35 -20.84
C VAL A 84 -14.12 -3.93 -20.90
N ILE A 85 -13.47 -4.06 -22.07
CA ILE A 85 -12.05 -3.70 -22.25
C ILE A 85 -11.81 -2.23 -21.91
N GLU A 86 -12.69 -1.33 -22.33
CA GLU A 86 -12.59 0.11 -22.05
C GLU A 86 -12.70 0.45 -20.56
N ASN A 87 -13.32 -0.42 -19.76
CA ASN A 87 -13.59 -0.18 -18.34
C ASN A 87 -12.97 -1.24 -17.43
N VAL A 88 -12.05 -2.06 -17.96
CA VAL A 88 -11.55 -3.25 -17.24
C VAL A 88 -10.77 -2.87 -15.97
N GLY A 89 -10.12 -1.72 -16.00
CA GLY A 89 -9.36 -1.16 -14.90
C GLY A 89 -8.10 -1.97 -14.61
N GLY A 90 -7.74 -2.00 -13.34
CA GLY A 90 -6.49 -2.55 -12.83
C GLY A 90 -5.79 -1.47 -12.02
N GLU A 91 -5.21 -1.86 -10.90
CA GLU A 91 -4.62 -0.89 -9.98
C GLU A 91 -3.45 -1.48 -9.20
N THR A 92 -2.45 -0.64 -8.98
CA THR A 92 -1.31 -0.93 -8.11
C THR A 92 -1.54 -0.28 -6.75
N PHE A 93 -1.66 -1.11 -5.71
CA PHE A 93 -1.69 -0.67 -4.33
C PHE A 93 -0.30 -0.75 -3.71
N THR A 94 -0.02 0.05 -2.69
CA THR A 94 1.20 -0.08 -1.88
C THR A 94 0.87 -0.61 -0.50
N SER A 95 1.85 -1.23 0.15
CA SER A 95 1.74 -1.67 1.54
C SER A 95 3.04 -1.44 2.30
N GLY A 96 3.09 -1.84 3.57
CA GLY A 96 4.33 -1.83 4.33
C GLY A 96 4.82 -0.42 4.70
N PRO A 97 6.12 -0.28 5.04
CA PRO A 97 6.68 0.96 5.56
C PRO A 97 6.48 2.16 4.64
N TYR A 98 6.60 1.96 3.32
CA TYR A 98 6.37 3.03 2.34
C TYR A 98 4.96 3.60 2.43
N ARG A 99 3.94 2.71 2.41
CA ARG A 99 2.53 3.13 2.53
C ARG A 99 2.21 3.73 3.90
N LEU A 100 2.90 3.30 4.96
CA LEU A 100 2.78 3.89 6.29
C LEU A 100 3.46 5.26 6.42
N GLY A 101 4.19 5.73 5.40
CA GLY A 101 5.02 6.92 5.51
C GLY A 101 6.15 6.75 6.53
N ALA A 102 6.57 5.50 6.76
CA ALA A 102 7.56 5.11 7.75
C ALA A 102 8.76 4.37 7.15
N HIS A 103 8.98 4.52 5.84
CA HIS A 103 10.16 4.01 5.17
C HIS A 103 11.38 4.91 5.41
N THR A 104 12.56 4.32 5.24
CA THR A 104 13.82 5.06 5.30
C THR A 104 14.51 5.09 3.95
N GLU A 105 15.57 5.87 3.85
CA GLU A 105 16.45 5.87 2.68
C GLU A 105 16.88 4.43 2.33
N GLY A 106 16.79 4.10 1.04
CA GLY A 106 17.16 2.79 0.51
C GLY A 106 16.16 1.66 0.80
N ALA A 107 15.03 1.92 1.48
CA ALA A 107 14.00 0.91 1.69
C ALA A 107 13.33 0.49 0.37
N ASP A 108 12.91 -0.75 0.30
CA ASP A 108 12.12 -1.32 -0.79
C ASP A 108 10.68 -0.77 -0.81
N MET A 109 9.99 -1.01 -1.91
CA MET A 109 8.56 -0.71 -2.07
C MET A 109 7.78 -1.99 -2.24
N ASP A 110 6.83 -2.24 -1.33
CA ASP A 110 5.86 -3.31 -1.47
C ASP A 110 4.67 -2.82 -2.31
N ALA A 111 4.48 -3.43 -3.46
CA ALA A 111 3.37 -3.18 -4.37
C ALA A 111 2.49 -4.41 -4.54
N LEU A 112 1.19 -4.19 -4.72
CA LEU A 112 0.21 -5.21 -5.05
C LEU A 112 -0.49 -4.85 -6.35
N CYS A 113 -0.30 -5.67 -7.38
CA CYS A 113 -1.09 -5.63 -8.60
C CYS A 113 -2.44 -6.30 -8.36
N VAL A 114 -3.53 -5.53 -8.47
CA VAL A 114 -4.91 -6.02 -8.37
C VAL A 114 -5.53 -6.07 -9.75
N ALA A 115 -5.96 -7.28 -10.15
CA ALA A 115 -6.50 -7.55 -11.48
C ALA A 115 -7.89 -8.20 -11.42
N PRO A 116 -8.70 -8.05 -12.48
CA PRO A 116 -10.02 -8.67 -12.58
C PRO A 116 -9.94 -10.18 -12.82
N ARG A 117 -11.08 -10.87 -12.64
CA ARG A 117 -11.20 -12.33 -12.57
C ARG A 117 -10.65 -13.10 -13.77
N HIS A 118 -10.60 -12.48 -14.95
CA HIS A 118 -10.11 -13.12 -16.17
C HIS A 118 -8.60 -13.02 -16.32
N VAL A 119 -7.86 -12.34 -15.46
CA VAL A 119 -6.39 -12.27 -15.50
C VAL A 119 -5.82 -13.29 -14.54
N ASP A 120 -5.11 -14.30 -15.04
CA ASP A 120 -4.62 -15.41 -14.23
C ASP A 120 -3.25 -15.11 -13.60
N ARG A 121 -2.91 -15.82 -12.52
CA ARG A 121 -1.58 -15.69 -11.88
C ARG A 121 -0.45 -16.09 -12.85
N SER A 122 -0.70 -17.05 -13.74
CA SER A 122 0.23 -17.41 -14.79
C SER A 122 0.47 -16.24 -15.75
N ASP A 123 -0.56 -15.43 -16.06
CA ASP A 123 -0.42 -14.24 -16.90
C ASP A 123 0.53 -13.23 -16.21
N PHE A 124 0.42 -13.06 -14.88
CA PHE A 124 1.32 -12.19 -14.11
C PHE A 124 2.79 -12.65 -14.16
N PHE A 125 3.05 -13.96 -14.05
CA PHE A 125 4.43 -14.48 -14.11
C PHE A 125 4.96 -14.71 -15.53
N THR A 126 4.14 -14.53 -16.56
CA THR A 126 4.54 -14.67 -17.97
C THR A 126 4.46 -13.33 -18.70
N SER A 127 3.27 -12.92 -19.14
CA SER A 127 3.11 -11.72 -19.96
C SER A 127 3.48 -10.44 -19.21
N PHE A 128 3.07 -10.26 -17.94
CA PHE A 128 3.48 -9.07 -17.19
C PHE A 128 4.98 -9.05 -16.87
N TYR A 129 5.55 -10.22 -16.59
CA TYR A 129 7.00 -10.36 -16.41
C TYR A 129 7.75 -9.92 -17.68
N ASP A 130 7.28 -10.33 -18.85
CA ASP A 130 7.85 -9.90 -20.13
C ASP A 130 7.63 -8.40 -20.39
N THR A 131 6.46 -7.84 -20.04
CA THR A 131 6.20 -6.39 -20.08
C THR A 131 7.22 -5.61 -19.25
N LEU A 132 7.51 -6.04 -18.02
CA LEU A 132 8.51 -5.43 -17.14
C LEU A 132 9.93 -5.56 -17.70
N LYS A 133 10.26 -6.70 -18.31
CA LYS A 133 11.58 -6.99 -18.88
C LYS A 133 11.95 -6.06 -20.04
N LEU A 134 10.96 -5.51 -20.74
CA LEU A 134 11.16 -4.59 -21.87
C LEU A 134 11.40 -3.14 -21.45
N GLN A 135 11.20 -2.79 -20.17
CA GLN A 135 11.40 -1.43 -19.69
C GLN A 135 12.89 -1.15 -19.46
N GLU A 136 13.39 -0.01 -19.93
CA GLU A 136 14.82 0.33 -19.83
C GLU A 136 15.25 0.57 -18.37
N GLU A 137 14.32 1.07 -17.57
CA GLU A 137 14.46 1.39 -16.14
C GLU A 137 14.56 0.14 -15.25
N VAL A 138 14.11 -1.01 -15.76
CA VAL A 138 14.06 -2.26 -14.98
C VAL A 138 15.40 -2.99 -15.03
N LYS A 139 15.91 -3.33 -13.84
CA LYS A 139 17.11 -4.14 -13.59
C LYS A 139 16.80 -5.23 -12.57
N GLY A 140 17.61 -6.28 -12.55
CA GLY A 140 17.51 -7.33 -11.52
C GLY A 140 16.17 -8.08 -11.45
N LEU A 141 15.40 -8.08 -12.54
CA LEU A 141 14.08 -8.71 -12.60
C LEU A 141 14.18 -10.21 -12.30
N ARG A 142 13.42 -10.67 -11.29
CA ARG A 142 13.33 -12.07 -10.87
C ARG A 142 11.93 -12.41 -10.40
N ALA A 143 11.46 -13.61 -10.74
CA ALA A 143 10.18 -14.14 -10.27
C ALA A 143 10.40 -15.24 -9.23
N VAL A 144 9.60 -15.25 -8.17
CA VAL A 144 9.57 -16.31 -7.15
C VAL A 144 8.14 -16.79 -6.99
N GLU A 145 7.69 -17.64 -7.90
CA GLU A 145 6.31 -18.13 -7.96
C GLU A 145 5.98 -19.12 -6.82
N GLU A 146 6.95 -19.92 -6.40
CA GLU A 146 6.78 -20.97 -5.39
C GLU A 146 6.89 -20.48 -3.93
N ALA A 147 7.00 -19.17 -3.71
CA ALA A 147 7.06 -18.59 -2.37
C ALA A 147 5.72 -18.70 -1.63
N PHE A 148 5.75 -18.53 -0.30
CA PHE A 148 4.53 -18.50 0.52
C PHE A 148 3.53 -17.43 0.04
N VAL A 149 4.06 -16.28 -0.40
CA VAL A 149 3.36 -15.26 -1.19
C VAL A 149 4.14 -15.09 -2.50
N PRO A 150 3.60 -15.51 -3.66
CA PRO A 150 4.28 -15.37 -4.94
C PRO A 150 4.57 -13.91 -5.28
N VAL A 151 5.78 -13.61 -5.77
CA VAL A 151 6.28 -12.24 -5.96
C VAL A 151 7.18 -12.10 -7.20
N ILE A 152 7.08 -10.98 -7.91
CA ILE A 152 8.09 -10.50 -8.85
C ILE A 152 8.90 -9.42 -8.15
N LYS A 153 10.22 -9.55 -8.15
CA LYS A 153 11.14 -8.58 -7.56
C LYS A 153 11.97 -7.93 -8.66
N LEU A 154 12.18 -6.63 -8.56
CA LEU A 154 13.01 -5.88 -9.50
C LEU A 154 13.64 -4.65 -8.84
N CYS A 155 14.54 -4.01 -9.56
CA CYS A 155 15.01 -2.66 -9.30
C CYS A 155 14.50 -1.77 -10.44
N PHE A 156 13.67 -0.77 -10.15
CA PHE A 156 13.13 0.19 -11.12
C PHE A 156 13.76 1.55 -10.84
N ASP A 157 14.52 2.11 -11.80
CA ASP A 157 15.22 3.39 -11.63
C ASP A 157 16.06 3.50 -10.34
N GLY A 158 16.61 2.37 -9.87
CA GLY A 158 17.43 2.30 -8.65
C GLY A 158 16.67 1.95 -7.36
N ILE A 159 15.34 1.83 -7.41
CA ILE A 159 14.49 1.46 -6.26
C ILE A 159 14.11 -0.01 -6.33
N GLU A 160 14.33 -0.76 -5.24
CA GLU A 160 13.86 -2.14 -5.13
C GLU A 160 12.33 -2.19 -4.95
N ILE A 161 11.66 -3.03 -5.73
CA ILE A 161 10.20 -3.20 -5.69
C ILE A 161 9.88 -4.69 -5.63
N ASP A 162 9.06 -5.05 -4.64
CA ASP A 162 8.43 -6.34 -4.50
C ASP A 162 6.96 -6.22 -4.98
N ILE A 163 6.63 -6.83 -6.13
CA ILE A 163 5.29 -6.80 -6.72
C ILE A 163 4.59 -8.13 -6.46
N LEU A 164 3.52 -8.06 -5.66
CA LEU A 164 2.58 -9.14 -5.41
C LEU A 164 1.43 -9.09 -6.41
N PHE A 165 0.69 -10.20 -6.53
CA PHE A 165 -0.47 -10.30 -7.41
C PHE A 165 -1.69 -10.89 -6.73
N ALA A 166 -2.80 -10.18 -6.84
CA ALA A 166 -4.13 -10.64 -6.44
C ALA A 166 -5.14 -10.47 -7.57
N ARG A 167 -5.78 -11.59 -7.91
CA ARG A 167 -6.95 -11.62 -8.79
C ARG A 167 -8.21 -11.59 -7.96
N LEU A 168 -9.07 -10.60 -8.19
CA LEU A 168 -10.37 -10.49 -7.52
C LEU A 168 -11.49 -11.16 -8.32
N ALA A 169 -12.57 -11.55 -7.65
CA ALA A 169 -13.77 -12.11 -8.28
C ALA A 169 -14.66 -11.04 -8.96
N LEU A 170 -14.04 -9.98 -9.50
CA LEU A 170 -14.70 -8.84 -10.15
C LEU A 170 -14.45 -8.90 -11.66
N GLN A 171 -15.41 -8.42 -12.47
CA GLN A 171 -15.23 -8.31 -13.92
C GLN A 171 -14.36 -7.11 -14.30
N THR A 172 -14.45 -6.03 -13.53
CA THR A 172 -13.69 -4.80 -13.68
C THR A 172 -13.16 -4.38 -12.31
N ILE A 173 -12.06 -3.63 -12.28
CA ILE A 173 -11.49 -3.06 -11.05
C ILE A 173 -11.84 -1.57 -11.01
N PRO A 174 -12.71 -1.12 -10.07
CA PRO A 174 -13.06 0.28 -9.96
C PRO A 174 -11.94 1.10 -9.30
N GLU A 175 -11.82 2.38 -9.63
CA GLU A 175 -10.77 3.27 -9.10
C GLU A 175 -10.96 3.63 -7.61
N ASP A 176 -12.18 3.45 -7.08
CA ASP A 176 -12.51 3.66 -5.67
C ASP A 176 -12.55 2.35 -4.88
N LEU A 177 -11.89 1.29 -5.37
CA LEU A 177 -11.84 -0.02 -4.73
C LEU A 177 -11.21 0.05 -3.34
N ASP A 178 -12.01 -0.26 -2.32
CA ASP A 178 -11.52 -0.42 -0.94
C ASP A 178 -11.19 -1.89 -0.66
N LEU A 179 -9.89 -2.21 -0.58
CA LEU A 179 -9.42 -3.58 -0.32
C LEU A 179 -9.81 -4.12 1.05
N ARG A 180 -10.29 -3.28 1.99
CA ARG A 180 -10.71 -3.70 3.33
C ARG A 180 -12.03 -4.46 3.35
N ASP A 181 -12.85 -4.35 2.30
CA ASP A 181 -14.10 -5.12 2.23
C ASP A 181 -13.84 -6.63 2.25
N ASP A 182 -14.28 -7.30 3.32
CA ASP A 182 -14.17 -8.76 3.49
C ASP A 182 -14.87 -9.55 2.38
N SER A 183 -15.85 -8.93 1.70
CA SER A 183 -16.55 -9.57 0.58
C SER A 183 -15.61 -9.92 -0.57
N LEU A 184 -14.52 -9.15 -0.75
CA LEU A 184 -13.50 -9.37 -1.77
C LEU A 184 -12.73 -10.68 -1.57
N LEU A 185 -12.68 -11.22 -0.34
CA LEU A 185 -11.94 -12.45 -0.01
C LEU A 185 -12.70 -13.74 -0.34
N LYS A 186 -13.99 -13.63 -0.69
CA LYS A 186 -14.85 -14.79 -0.95
C LYS A 186 -14.39 -15.54 -2.20
N ASN A 187 -14.22 -16.86 -2.07
CA ASN A 187 -13.86 -17.78 -3.16
C ASN A 187 -12.52 -17.44 -3.86
N LEU A 188 -11.60 -16.76 -3.18
CA LEU A 188 -10.26 -16.52 -3.69
C LEU A 188 -9.31 -17.69 -3.39
N ASP A 189 -8.35 -17.90 -4.30
CA ASP A 189 -7.20 -18.76 -4.03
C ASP A 189 -6.42 -18.22 -2.82
N ILE A 190 -5.94 -19.13 -1.96
CA ILE A 190 -5.24 -18.77 -0.72
C ILE A 190 -4.02 -17.85 -0.96
N ARG A 191 -3.36 -17.95 -2.12
CA ARG A 191 -2.24 -17.08 -2.49
C ARG A 191 -2.73 -15.66 -2.75
N CYS A 192 -3.91 -15.46 -3.34
CA CYS A 192 -4.50 -14.12 -3.49
C CYS A 192 -4.85 -13.52 -2.13
N ILE A 193 -5.43 -14.31 -1.21
CA ILE A 193 -5.74 -13.84 0.15
C ILE A 193 -4.46 -13.37 0.86
N ARG A 194 -3.38 -14.17 0.78
CA ARG A 194 -2.10 -13.79 1.36
C ARG A 194 -1.51 -12.52 0.73
N SER A 195 -1.61 -12.37 -0.59
CA SER A 195 -1.15 -11.16 -1.29
C SER A 195 -1.95 -9.91 -0.90
N LEU A 196 -3.27 -10.03 -0.69
CA LEU A 196 -4.13 -8.91 -0.27
C LEU A 196 -3.86 -8.45 1.17
N ASN A 197 -3.41 -9.36 2.03
CA ASN A 197 -3.24 -9.07 3.45
C ASN A 197 -2.29 -7.90 3.72
N GLY A 198 -1.23 -7.73 2.93
CA GLY A 198 -0.27 -6.62 3.10
C GLY A 198 -0.97 -5.26 3.04
N CYS A 199 -1.68 -4.99 1.95
CA CYS A 199 -2.44 -3.74 1.78
C CYS A 199 -3.55 -3.60 2.82
N ARG A 200 -4.32 -4.68 3.06
CA ARG A 200 -5.43 -4.65 4.02
C ARG A 200 -4.98 -4.31 5.44
N VAL A 201 -3.92 -4.97 5.93
CA VAL A 201 -3.36 -4.70 7.26
C VAL A 201 -2.84 -3.27 7.34
N THR A 202 -2.13 -2.82 6.31
CA THR A 202 -1.56 -1.47 6.29
C THR A 202 -2.66 -0.41 6.33
N ASP A 203 -3.69 -0.54 5.51
CA ASP A 203 -4.80 0.42 5.49
C ASP A 203 -5.64 0.33 6.77
N GLU A 204 -5.87 -0.86 7.36
CA GLU A 204 -6.52 -0.99 8.67
C GLU A 204 -5.74 -0.25 9.77
N ILE A 205 -4.41 -0.39 9.82
CA ILE A 205 -3.57 0.34 10.78
C ILE A 205 -3.78 1.85 10.64
N LEU A 206 -3.72 2.37 9.41
CA LEU A 206 -3.89 3.81 9.14
C LEU A 206 -5.29 4.33 9.54
N HIS A 207 -6.32 3.47 9.50
CA HIS A 207 -7.67 3.82 9.92
C HIS A 207 -7.93 3.62 11.43
N LEU A 208 -7.02 2.95 12.13
CA LEU A 208 -7.12 2.67 13.56
C LEU A 208 -6.26 3.58 14.42
N VAL A 209 -5.52 4.52 13.82
CA VAL A 209 -4.70 5.49 14.55
C VAL A 209 -5.37 6.87 14.62
N PRO A 210 -5.29 7.59 15.75
CA PRO A 210 -5.92 8.90 15.91
C PRO A 210 -5.20 10.03 15.16
N ASN A 211 -3.91 9.85 14.86
CA ASN A 211 -3.09 10.81 14.15
C ASN A 211 -2.00 10.04 13.37
N ILE A 212 -2.07 10.10 12.03
CA ILE A 212 -1.18 9.34 11.14
C ILE A 212 0.25 9.89 11.24
N ASP A 213 0.45 11.20 11.18
CA ASP A 213 1.79 11.81 11.23
C ASP A 213 2.58 11.42 12.48
N ASN A 214 1.94 11.47 13.65
CA ASN A 214 2.52 11.05 14.92
C ASN A 214 2.83 9.55 14.92
N PHE A 215 1.94 8.73 14.34
CA PHE A 215 2.13 7.29 14.25
C PHE A 215 3.32 6.94 13.35
N SER A 216 3.38 7.51 12.14
CA SER A 216 4.46 7.28 11.18
C SER A 216 5.81 7.73 11.74
N PHE A 217 5.86 8.92 12.34
CA PHE A 217 7.07 9.43 13.00
C PHE A 217 7.53 8.53 14.16
N PHE A 218 6.60 8.08 15.00
CA PHE A 218 6.91 7.14 16.08
C PHE A 218 7.43 5.81 15.53
N LEU A 219 6.79 5.27 14.49
CA LEU A 219 7.17 4.00 13.89
C LEU A 219 8.58 4.06 13.28
N ILE A 220 8.92 5.13 12.55
CA ILE A 220 10.28 5.37 12.05
C ILE A 220 11.28 5.37 13.21
N THR A 221 10.97 6.10 14.28
CA THR A 221 11.84 6.22 15.46
C THR A 221 12.08 4.86 16.12
N VAL A 222 11.03 4.07 16.32
CA VAL A 222 11.13 2.75 16.98
C VAL A 222 11.88 1.74 16.10
N LEU A 223 11.51 1.64 14.81
CA LEU A 223 12.08 0.66 13.89
C LEU A 223 13.59 0.86 13.67
N LYS A 224 14.09 2.10 13.75
CA LYS A 224 15.51 2.42 13.47
C LYS A 224 16.38 2.59 14.72
N VAL A 225 15.83 3.04 15.85
CA VAL A 225 16.65 3.32 17.05
C VAL A 225 16.66 2.15 18.03
N PHE A 226 15.58 1.37 18.10
CA PHE A 226 15.37 0.39 19.18
C PHE A 226 15.20 -1.05 18.70
N SER A 227 15.20 -1.29 17.38
CA SER A 227 15.24 -2.64 16.82
C SER A 227 16.67 -2.93 16.32
N PRO A 228 17.46 -3.76 17.03
CA PRO A 228 18.82 -4.12 16.64
C PRO A 228 18.87 -5.02 15.40
#